data_AF-A0A833W4U7-F1
#
_entry.id   AF-A0A833W4U7-F1
#
_cell.length_a   1.000
_cell.length_b   1.000
_cell.length_c   1.000
_cell.angle_alpha   90.00
_cell.angle_beta   90.00
_cell.angle_gamma   90.00
#
_symmetry.space_group_name_H-M   'P 1'
#
loop_
_entity.id
_entity.type
_entity.pdbx_description
1 polymer ?
#
loop_
_entity_poly.entity_id
_entity_poly.type
_entity_poly.pdbx_seq_one_letter_code
_entity_poly.pdbx_strand_id
1 'polypeptide(L)'
;MRALTGLYLSTACCLFSQTLAWDQKPDGYEVIDGPDGPESVDAWRRNWTAWKKMELITNRYNPNDSFNVYNIQQTQWTQQNSVQTFIMMNDRSIYDRETKQYTVDKDVDEMRVGPIDSVLIWPAYPNIGGQPEPMGSPTTSRWSRGRQGRHR
;
A
#
# COMPACT_ATOMS: atom_id res chain seq x y z
N MET A 1 -45.30 23.31 -13.71
CA MET A 1 -44.22 22.62 -14.45
C MET A 1 -42.85 23.13 -13.99
N ARG A 2 -42.38 22.76 -12.78
CA ARG A 2 -41.05 23.15 -12.27
C ARG A 2 -40.44 22.12 -11.29
N ALA A 3 -40.98 20.90 -11.25
CA ALA A 3 -40.58 19.87 -10.29
C ALA A 3 -40.07 18.57 -10.93
N LEU A 4 -40.02 18.48 -12.27
CA LEU A 4 -39.63 17.24 -12.98
C LEU A 4 -38.22 17.29 -13.59
N THR A 5 -37.55 18.44 -13.58
CA THR A 5 -36.17 18.58 -14.08
C THR A 5 -35.08 18.36 -13.04
N GLY A 6 -35.44 18.36 -11.74
CA GLY A 6 -34.46 18.17 -10.65
C GLY A 6 -34.09 16.71 -10.37
N LEU A 7 -34.97 15.75 -10.71
CA LEU A 7 -34.74 14.34 -10.40
C LEU A 7 -33.80 13.64 -11.39
N TYR A 8 -33.72 14.10 -12.64
CA TYR A 8 -32.89 13.45 -13.67
C TYR A 8 -31.39 13.72 -13.51
N LEU A 9 -31.02 14.87 -12.91
CA LEU A 9 -29.61 15.23 -12.68
C LEU A 9 -29.00 14.50 -11.47
N SER A 10 -29.83 14.00 -10.54
CA SER A 10 -29.32 13.30 -9.36
C SER A 10 -29.06 11.81 -9.63
N THR A 11 -29.89 11.15 -10.44
CA THR A 11 -29.70 9.73 -10.77
C THR A 11 -28.52 9.51 -11.73
N ALA A 12 -28.20 10.49 -12.59
CA ALA A 12 -27.03 10.41 -13.47
C ALA A 12 -25.69 10.53 -12.70
N CYS A 13 -25.69 11.23 -11.56
CA CYS A 13 -24.48 11.42 -10.75
C CYS A 13 -24.15 10.18 -9.90
N CYS A 14 -25.15 9.37 -9.53
CA CYS A 14 -24.96 8.22 -8.66
C CYS A 14 -24.52 6.93 -9.38
N LEU A 15 -24.57 6.86 -10.72
CA LEU A 15 -24.12 5.68 -11.48
C LEU A 15 -22.66 5.75 -11.95
N PHE A 16 -22.00 6.91 -11.82
CA PHE A 16 -20.59 7.11 -12.20
C PHE A 16 -19.61 7.08 -11.04
N SER A 17 -20.06 6.77 -9.83
CA SER A 17 -19.17 6.41 -8.72
C SER A 17 -18.96 4.89 -8.71
N GLN A 18 -18.60 4.32 -9.86
CA GLN A 18 -17.90 3.04 -9.85
C GLN A 18 -16.49 3.36 -9.37
N THR A 19 -16.23 2.92 -8.15
CA THR A 19 -14.89 2.80 -7.58
C THR A 19 -13.93 2.27 -8.64
N LEU A 20 -13.06 3.13 -9.17
CA LEU A 20 -11.85 2.73 -9.88
C LEU A 20 -10.93 2.08 -8.86
N ALA A 21 -11.24 0.84 -8.51
CA ALA A 21 -10.33 -0.03 -7.80
C ALA A 21 -9.34 -0.52 -8.85
N TRP A 22 -8.14 0.09 -8.86
CA TRP A 22 -6.95 -0.33 -9.61
C TRP A 22 -7.17 -0.54 -11.11
N ASP A 23 -6.79 0.46 -11.92
CA ASP A 23 -6.69 0.28 -13.37
C ASP A 23 -5.84 -0.96 -13.67
N GLN A 24 -6.41 -1.90 -14.41
CA GLN A 24 -5.73 -3.12 -14.82
C GLN A 24 -4.56 -2.69 -15.71
N LYS A 25 -3.34 -2.95 -15.22
CA LYS A 25 -2.12 -2.55 -15.91
C LYS A 25 -2.08 -3.22 -17.30
N PRO A 26 -1.84 -2.50 -18.40
CA PRO A 26 -1.82 -3.09 -19.74
C PRO A 26 -0.77 -4.21 -19.85
N ASP A 27 -1.05 -5.24 -20.65
CA ASP A 27 -0.06 -6.28 -20.94
C ASP A 27 1.19 -5.65 -21.58
N GLY A 28 2.37 -5.93 -21.02
CA GLY A 28 3.66 -5.36 -21.44
C GLY A 28 4.15 -4.16 -20.64
N TYR A 29 3.42 -3.72 -19.61
CA TYR A 29 3.80 -2.58 -18.79
C TYR A 29 4.77 -2.98 -17.65
N GLU A 30 6.06 -2.75 -17.91
CA GLU A 30 7.15 -2.52 -16.95
C GLU A 30 7.61 -3.68 -16.05
N VAL A 31 8.20 -4.71 -16.66
CA VAL A 31 9.37 -5.33 -16.01
C VAL A 31 10.44 -5.41 -17.08
N ILE A 32 11.50 -4.59 -16.97
CA ILE A 32 12.73 -4.92 -17.69
C ILE A 32 13.24 -6.18 -17.02
N ASP A 33 13.30 -7.27 -17.79
CA ASP A 33 13.81 -8.54 -17.32
C ASP A 33 15.19 -8.36 -16.67
N GLY A 34 15.48 -9.20 -15.67
CA GLY A 34 16.81 -9.22 -15.06
C GLY A 34 17.89 -9.50 -16.11
N PRO A 35 19.15 -9.14 -15.84
CA PRO A 35 20.25 -9.50 -16.73
C PRO A 35 20.36 -11.02 -16.86
N ASP A 36 20.52 -11.53 -18.09
CA ASP A 36 20.69 -12.97 -18.39
C ASP A 36 21.95 -13.60 -17.74
N GLY A 37 22.90 -12.77 -17.30
CA GLY A 37 24.16 -13.19 -16.71
C GLY A 37 25.01 -12.00 -16.25
N PRO A 38 26.11 -12.23 -15.51
CA PRO A 38 26.99 -11.16 -15.03
C PRO A 38 27.52 -10.24 -16.14
N GLU A 39 27.75 -10.78 -17.34
CA GLU A 39 28.24 -10.07 -18.52
C GLU A 39 27.22 -9.11 -19.14
N SER A 40 25.92 -9.33 -18.91
CA SER A 40 24.85 -8.48 -19.46
C SER A 40 24.39 -7.38 -18.51
N VAL A 41 24.92 -7.34 -17.27
CA VAL A 41 24.57 -6.36 -16.23
C VAL A 41 24.74 -4.93 -16.70
N ASP A 42 25.82 -4.60 -17.41
CA ASP A 42 26.06 -3.23 -17.86
C ASP A 42 25.10 -2.81 -18.99
N ALA A 43 24.72 -3.74 -19.87
CA ALA A 43 23.71 -3.49 -20.88
C ALA A 43 22.32 -3.29 -20.24
N TRP A 44 21.98 -4.14 -19.28
CA TRP A 44 20.76 -4.03 -18.49
C TRP A 44 20.67 -2.70 -17.73
N ARG A 45 21.74 -2.25 -17.05
CA ARG A 45 21.81 -0.94 -16.37
C ARG A 45 21.57 0.23 -17.33
N ARG A 46 22.13 0.18 -18.54
CA ARG A 46 21.91 1.22 -19.57
C ARG A 46 20.45 1.26 -20.00
N ASN A 47 19.85 0.10 -20.27
CA ASN A 47 18.43 0.00 -20.60
C ASN A 47 17.56 0.55 -19.47
N TRP A 48 17.91 0.26 -18.22
CA TRP A 48 17.16 0.76 -17.07
C TRP A 48 17.24 2.27 -16.90
N THR A 49 18.42 2.84 -17.14
CA THR A 49 18.63 4.29 -17.15
C THR A 49 17.81 4.97 -18.26
N ALA A 50 17.78 4.36 -19.45
CA ALA A 50 17.00 4.87 -20.58
C ALA A 50 15.49 4.83 -20.29
N TRP A 51 14.98 3.69 -19.80
CA TRP A 51 13.58 3.55 -19.39
C TRP A 51 13.19 4.54 -18.31
N LYS A 52 13.99 4.67 -17.24
CA LYS A 52 13.75 5.65 -16.17
C LYS A 52 13.63 7.06 -16.74
N LYS A 53 14.50 7.45 -17.68
CA LYS A 53 14.42 8.76 -18.33
C LYS A 53 13.11 8.93 -19.11
N MET A 54 12.68 7.90 -19.84
CA MET A 54 11.41 7.92 -20.58
C MET A 54 10.22 8.04 -19.64
N GLU A 55 10.18 7.28 -18.54
CA GLU A 55 9.09 7.36 -17.55
C GLU A 55 8.97 8.72 -16.89
N LEU A 56 10.10 9.35 -16.53
CA LEU A 56 10.07 10.71 -15.98
C LEU A 56 9.49 11.71 -16.99
N ILE A 57 9.78 11.56 -18.29
CA ILE A 57 9.20 12.39 -19.34
C ILE A 57 7.70 12.11 -19.52
N THR A 58 7.30 10.83 -19.61
CA THR A 58 5.90 10.40 -19.76
C THR A 58 5.03 10.94 -18.62
N ASN A 59 5.53 10.83 -17.39
CA ASN A 59 4.84 11.30 -16.18
C ASN A 59 4.99 12.82 -15.97
N ARG A 60 5.60 13.55 -16.91
CA ARG A 60 5.86 15.00 -16.84
C ARG A 60 6.53 15.42 -15.54
N TYR A 61 7.39 14.55 -15.02
CA TYR A 61 8.09 14.77 -13.78
C TYR A 61 9.04 15.96 -13.91
N ASN A 62 8.88 16.95 -13.03
CA ASN A 62 9.79 18.08 -12.91
C ASN A 62 10.45 18.05 -11.52
N PRO A 63 11.78 17.87 -11.43
CA PRO A 63 12.49 17.85 -10.16
C PRO A 63 12.53 19.21 -9.46
N ASN A 64 12.23 20.32 -10.15
CA ASN A 64 12.23 21.67 -9.57
C ASN A 64 10.81 22.19 -9.26
N ASP A 65 9.77 21.37 -9.45
CA ASP A 65 8.39 21.76 -9.16
C ASP A 65 8.14 21.77 -7.64
N SER A 66 7.62 22.88 -7.12
CA SER A 66 7.29 23.03 -5.69
C SER A 66 6.08 22.20 -5.25
N PHE A 67 5.24 21.72 -6.18
CA PHE A 67 4.12 20.81 -5.90
C PHE A 67 4.48 19.33 -6.08
N ASN A 68 5.75 19.04 -6.34
CA ASN A 68 6.25 17.67 -6.38
C ASN A 68 6.31 17.11 -4.95
N VAL A 69 5.72 15.93 -4.71
CA VAL A 69 5.73 15.27 -3.41
C VAL A 69 7.15 15.05 -2.88
N TYR A 70 8.12 14.84 -3.76
CA TYR A 70 9.52 14.67 -3.40
C TYR A 70 10.24 15.97 -3.03
N ASN A 71 9.64 17.15 -3.26
CA ASN A 71 10.21 18.44 -2.90
C ASN A 71 9.55 19.07 -1.66
N ILE A 72 8.55 18.40 -1.08
CA ILE A 72 7.90 18.86 0.14
C ILE A 72 8.90 18.70 1.30
N GLN A 73 9.25 19.81 1.95
CA GLN A 73 10.27 19.86 3.01
C GLN A 73 9.99 18.86 4.15
N GLN A 74 8.72 18.72 4.53
CA GLN A 74 8.25 17.83 5.60
C GLN A 74 8.41 16.35 5.26
N THR A 75 8.62 16.01 3.99
CA THR A 75 8.76 14.61 3.52
C THR A 75 10.18 14.25 3.12
N GLN A 76 11.15 15.16 3.19
CA GLN A 76 12.53 14.89 2.76
C GLN A 76 13.17 13.70 3.50
N TRP A 77 12.79 13.50 4.77
CA TRP A 77 13.27 12.37 5.57
C TRP A 77 12.92 11.01 4.95
N THR A 78 11.82 10.91 4.19
CA THR A 78 11.37 9.64 3.60
C THR A 78 12.32 9.16 2.49
N GLN A 79 13.04 10.08 1.83
CA GLN A 79 14.00 9.74 0.78
C GLN A 79 15.25 9.04 1.32
N GLN A 80 15.48 9.14 2.63
CA GLN A 80 16.59 8.50 3.34
C GLN A 80 16.12 7.31 4.19
N ASN A 81 14.81 6.99 4.16
CA ASN A 81 14.20 5.93 4.96
C ASN A 81 14.10 4.64 4.14
N SER A 82 15.22 3.91 4.05
CA SER A 82 15.32 2.68 3.23
C SER A 82 15.05 1.42 4.04
N VAL A 83 15.40 1.42 5.33
CA VAL A 83 15.24 0.28 6.23
C VAL A 83 14.09 0.58 7.19
N GLN A 84 12.96 -0.10 6.99
CA GLN A 84 11.78 0.07 7.84
C GLN A 84 11.36 -1.27 8.45
N THR A 85 10.90 -1.24 9.69
CA THR A 85 10.22 -2.38 10.31
C THR A 85 8.74 -2.10 10.48
N PHE A 86 7.95 -3.16 10.54
CA PHE A 86 6.50 -3.09 10.70
C PHE A 86 6.11 -3.65 12.05
N ILE A 87 5.26 -2.91 12.76
CA ILE A 87 4.70 -3.31 14.04
C ILE A 87 3.18 -3.23 13.96
N MET A 88 2.50 -4.25 14.46
CA MET A 88 1.04 -4.25 14.49
C MET A 88 0.53 -3.41 15.65
N MET A 89 -0.40 -2.48 15.41
CA MET A 89 -0.94 -1.61 16.46
C MET A 89 -1.68 -2.38 17.56
N ASN A 90 -2.14 -3.59 17.27
CA ASN A 90 -2.80 -4.47 18.23
C ASN A 90 -1.82 -5.32 19.06
N ASP A 91 -0.52 -5.19 18.83
CA ASP A 91 0.48 -5.83 19.68
C ASP A 91 0.39 -5.24 21.10
N ARG A 92 0.55 -6.10 22.10
CA ARG A 92 0.44 -5.69 23.51
C ARG A 92 1.73 -5.11 24.03
N SER A 93 2.87 -5.47 23.43
CA SER A 93 4.18 -5.01 23.88
C SER A 93 4.41 -3.52 23.61
N ILE A 94 3.73 -2.98 22.60
CA ILE A 94 3.98 -1.62 22.07
C ILE A 94 3.34 -0.50 22.88
N TYR A 95 2.45 -0.84 23.82
CA TYR A 95 1.70 0.13 24.60
C TYR A 95 1.78 -0.18 26.09
N ASP A 96 2.44 0.70 26.83
CA ASP A 96 2.49 0.66 28.28
C ASP A 96 1.18 1.21 28.86
N ARG A 97 0.46 0.35 29.59
CA ARG A 97 -0.83 0.67 30.20
C ARG A 97 -0.71 1.49 31.48
N GLU A 98 0.42 1.43 32.17
CA GLU A 98 0.66 2.19 33.40
C GLU A 98 0.96 3.65 33.05
N THR A 99 1.87 3.88 32.11
CA THR A 99 2.25 5.22 31.65
C THR A 99 1.35 5.78 30.55
N LYS A 100 0.55 4.93 29.89
CA LYS A 100 -0.35 5.24 28.77
C LYS A 100 0.38 5.73 27.51
N GLN A 101 1.59 5.23 27.26
CA GLN A 101 2.45 5.65 26.16
C GLN A 101 2.83 4.48 25.25
N TYR A 102 3.14 4.79 23.99
CA TYR A 102 3.73 3.82 23.07
C TYR A 102 5.23 3.68 23.36
N THR A 103 5.71 2.44 23.46
CA THR A 103 7.09 2.11 23.82
C THR A 103 7.85 1.52 22.63
N VAL A 104 7.84 2.24 21.51
CA VAL A 104 8.41 1.79 20.23
C VAL A 104 9.88 1.39 20.35
N ASP A 105 10.67 2.15 21.10
CA ASP A 105 12.12 1.89 21.25
C ASP A 105 12.40 0.52 21.87
N LYS A 106 11.59 0.12 22.86
CA LYS A 106 11.71 -1.17 23.52
C LYS A 106 11.45 -2.32 22.55
N ASP A 107 10.40 -2.23 21.74
CA ASP A 107 10.08 -3.29 20.78
C ASP A 107 11.15 -3.42 19.71
N VAL A 108 11.68 -2.29 19.22
CA VAL A 108 12.76 -2.27 18.23
C VAL A 108 14.03 -2.93 18.78
N ASP A 109 14.39 -2.64 20.03
CA ASP A 109 15.53 -3.27 20.71
C ASP A 109 15.36 -4.79 20.84
N GLU A 110 14.13 -5.25 21.12
CA GLU A 110 13.80 -6.67 21.23
C GLU A 110 13.84 -7.42 19.88
N MET A 111 13.49 -6.75 18.78
CA MET A 111 13.44 -7.35 17.44
C MET A 111 14.83 -7.71 16.86
N ARG A 112 15.92 -7.11 17.36
CA ARG A 112 17.31 -7.38 16.91
C ARG A 112 17.52 -7.26 15.40
N VAL A 113 16.77 -6.38 14.74
CA VAL A 113 16.79 -6.19 13.28
C VAL A 113 17.96 -5.35 12.77
N GLY A 114 18.82 -4.85 13.67
CA GLY A 114 19.87 -3.90 13.35
C GLY A 114 19.34 -2.47 13.24
N PRO A 115 20.14 -1.52 12.72
CA PRO A 115 19.72 -0.14 12.52
C PRO A 115 18.54 -0.07 11.55
N ILE A 116 17.48 0.63 11.96
CA ILE A 116 16.32 0.93 11.14
C ILE A 116 16.13 2.45 11.06
N ASP A 117 15.63 2.92 9.93
CA ASP A 117 15.37 4.34 9.67
C ASP A 117 13.98 4.75 10.19
N SER A 118 13.02 3.82 10.21
CA SER A 118 11.68 4.08 10.72
C SER A 118 10.92 2.81 11.15
N VAL A 119 9.86 3.04 11.93
CA VAL A 119 8.87 2.03 12.34
C VAL A 119 7.52 2.41 11.76
N LEU A 120 6.91 1.50 11.01
CA LEU A 120 5.52 1.65 10.59
C LEU A 120 4.60 0.93 11.59
N ILE A 121 3.77 1.72 12.29
CA ILE A 121 2.70 1.19 13.14
C ILE A 121 1.46 0.96 12.28
N TRP A 122 1.05 -0.30 12.17
CA TRP A 122 0.01 -0.72 11.25
C TRP A 122 -1.31 -1.03 11.98
N PRO A 123 -2.39 -0.24 11.79
CA PRO A 123 -3.59 -0.28 12.62
C PRO A 123 -4.60 -1.39 12.31
N ALA A 124 -4.47 -2.10 11.19
CA ALA A 124 -5.48 -3.05 10.72
C ALA A 124 -4.84 -4.30 10.13
N TYR A 125 -5.54 -5.43 10.14
CA TYR A 125 -5.31 -6.47 9.14
C TYR A 125 -6.48 -6.35 8.17
N PRO A 126 -6.43 -5.56 7.09
CA PRO A 126 -7.43 -5.70 6.07
C PRO A 126 -7.07 -6.98 5.30
N ASN A 127 -8.09 -7.68 4.84
CA ASN A 127 -7.99 -8.81 3.94
C ASN A 127 -7.49 -8.32 2.56
N ILE A 128 -6.30 -7.69 2.50
CA ILE A 128 -5.69 -7.13 1.29
C ILE A 128 -5.15 -8.30 0.46
N GLY A 129 -6.03 -9.01 -0.23
CA GLY A 129 -5.65 -10.07 -1.17
C GLY A 129 -6.38 -11.40 -1.06
N GLY A 130 -7.59 -11.45 -0.48
CA GLY A 130 -8.46 -12.60 -0.75
C GLY A 130 -8.86 -12.59 -2.22
N GLN A 131 -8.28 -13.46 -3.05
CA GLN A 131 -8.69 -13.60 -4.46
C GLN A 131 -10.22 -13.77 -4.53
N PRO A 132 -10.90 -13.19 -5.54
CA PRO A 132 -12.24 -13.62 -5.86
C PRO A 132 -12.15 -15.05 -6.38
N GLU A 133 -12.31 -16.03 -5.50
CA GLU A 133 -12.60 -17.41 -5.88
C GLU A 133 -13.79 -17.37 -6.87
N PRO A 134 -13.67 -17.97 -8.07
CA PRO A 134 -14.78 -18.03 -9.00
C PRO A 134 -15.95 -18.77 -8.32
N MET A 135 -17.14 -18.18 -8.34
CA MET A 135 -18.37 -18.81 -7.90
C MET A 135 -18.58 -20.11 -8.69
N GLY A 136 -18.16 -21.25 -8.13
CA GLY A 136 -18.28 -22.53 -8.84
C GLY A 136 -17.78 -23.80 -8.14
N SER A 137 -17.00 -23.73 -7.06
CA SER A 137 -16.46 -24.94 -6.42
C SER A 137 -16.97 -25.12 -4.98
N PRO A 138 -17.66 -26.23 -4.64
CA PRO A 138 -18.18 -26.46 -3.30
C PRO A 138 -17.08 -27.03 -2.41
N THR A 139 -16.22 -26.15 -1.86
CA THR A 139 -15.36 -26.52 -0.73
C THR A 139 -15.67 -25.60 0.44
N THR A 140 -16.60 -26.08 1.25
CA THR A 140 -17.01 -25.50 2.51
C THR A 140 -15.87 -25.56 3.53
N SER A 141 -15.07 -24.51 3.68
CA SER A 141 -14.38 -24.28 4.95
C SER A 141 -15.40 -23.73 5.95
N ARG A 142 -16.09 -24.68 6.57
CA ARG A 142 -17.04 -24.53 7.67
C ARG A 142 -16.42 -23.71 8.81
N TRP A 143 -16.70 -22.42 8.85
CA TRP A 143 -16.53 -21.62 10.07
C TRP A 143 -17.55 -22.12 11.10
N SER A 144 -17.13 -23.06 11.96
CA SER A 144 -17.90 -23.39 13.16
C SER A 144 -17.82 -22.21 14.12
N ARG A 145 -18.90 -21.41 14.15
CA ARG A 145 -19.19 -20.50 15.26
C ARG A 145 -19.24 -21.31 16.55
N GLY A 146 -18.19 -21.25 17.35
CA GLY A 146 -18.22 -21.64 18.76
C GLY A 146 -19.06 -20.65 19.55
N ARG A 147 -20.38 -20.84 19.53
CA ARG A 147 -21.31 -20.18 20.45
C ARG A 147 -21.50 -21.11 21.65
N GLN A 148 -20.75 -20.88 22.73
CA GLN A 148 -21.12 -21.26 24.10
C GLN A 148 -20.64 -20.08 24.95
N GLY A 149 -21.45 -19.30 25.65
CA GLY A 149 -22.70 -19.61 26.32
C GLY A 149 -22.52 -19.11 27.75
N ARG A 150 -22.97 -17.88 28.02
CA ARG A 150 -23.21 -17.41 29.40
C ARG A 150 -24.22 -18.37 30.03
N HIS A 151 -23.92 -18.93 31.20
CA HIS A 151 -24.85 -19.03 32.32
C HIS A 151 -24.17 -19.52 33.60
N ARG A 152 -24.37 -18.70 34.65
CA ARG A 152 -24.18 -18.91 36.09
C ARG A 152 -22.76 -18.77 36.63
#